data_AF-A0A5J5STS6-F1
#
_entry.id   AF-A0A5J5STS6-F1
#
_cell.length_a   1.000
_cell.length_b   1.000
_cell.length_c   1.000
_cell.angle_alpha   90.00
_cell.angle_beta   90.00
_cell.angle_gamma   90.00
#
_symmetry.space_group_name_H-M   'P 1'
#
loop_
_entity.id
_entity.type
_entity.pdbx_description
1 polymer ?
#
loop_
_entity_poly.entity_id
_entity_poly.type
_entity_poly.pdbx_seq_one_letter_code
_entity_poly.pdbx_strand_id
1 'polypeptide(L)'
;MGKKRVMVPAKELDLLTVKYEKETIQAPHLTGSILKLFVRIIEIPIIGSLIISFMKKENNMVEMLQNTEIPEKPMFKPEFPPQEAEPSVVIVDEEGKPTDRVESALKCLPHYDPASCWSGDTLPSFRYWKIRDFAYAYRSKLVTPSKIAEQIITLVEGCKYHKAPTPLLISFDAEDISKQATASTQRFKEGNPLSIFIVPLICLSFCLSDINLVKLEHSG
;
A
#
# COMPACT_ATOMS: atom_id res chain seq x y z
N MET A 1 5.65 -34.29 -30.81
CA MET A 1 4.46 -33.55 -30.30
C MET A 1 3.94 -34.29 -29.09
N GLY A 2 4.05 -33.69 -27.90
CA GLY A 2 3.53 -34.30 -26.67
C GLY A 2 2.00 -34.35 -26.67
N LYS A 3 1.41 -35.30 -25.96
CA LYS A 3 -0.05 -35.35 -25.75
C LYS A 3 -0.46 -34.05 -25.02
N LYS A 4 -1.43 -33.32 -25.58
CA LYS A 4 -2.03 -32.18 -24.86
C LYS A 4 -2.69 -32.68 -23.59
N ARG A 5 -2.47 -31.99 -22.47
CA ARG A 5 -3.18 -32.26 -21.22
C ARG A 5 -4.53 -31.55 -21.28
N VAL A 6 -5.58 -32.20 -20.78
CA VAL A 6 -6.92 -31.61 -20.67
C VAL A 6 -7.26 -31.55 -19.19
N MET A 7 -7.57 -30.37 -18.67
CA MET A 7 -7.98 -30.22 -17.28
C MET A 7 -9.47 -30.55 -17.12
N VAL A 8 -9.81 -31.09 -15.95
CA VAL A 8 -11.19 -31.27 -15.53
C VAL A 8 -11.75 -29.91 -15.12
N PRO A 9 -13.00 -29.56 -15.46
CA PRO A 9 -13.61 -28.32 -15.03
C PRO A 9 -13.57 -28.14 -13.51
N ALA A 10 -13.28 -26.93 -13.06
CA ALA A 10 -13.12 -26.64 -11.64
C ALA A 10 -14.36 -27.00 -10.78
N LYS A 11 -15.56 -26.95 -11.37
CA LYS A 11 -16.83 -27.30 -10.69
C LYS A 11 -17.00 -28.80 -10.44
N GLU A 12 -16.29 -29.64 -11.17
CA GLU A 12 -16.40 -31.10 -11.14
C GLU A 12 -15.26 -31.75 -10.32
N LEU A 13 -14.37 -30.93 -9.77
CA LEU A 13 -13.20 -31.38 -9.03
C LEU A 13 -13.58 -31.85 -7.62
N ASP A 14 -13.20 -33.07 -7.27
CA ASP A 14 -13.31 -33.57 -5.90
C ASP A 14 -12.16 -33.02 -5.03
N LEU A 15 -12.50 -32.06 -4.18
CA LEU A 15 -11.56 -31.38 -3.28
C LEU A 15 -10.83 -32.32 -2.32
N LEU A 16 -11.39 -33.50 -1.99
CA LEU A 16 -10.73 -34.47 -1.12
C LEU A 16 -9.56 -35.19 -1.80
N THR A 17 -9.55 -35.21 -3.13
CA THR A 17 -8.50 -35.87 -3.92
C THR A 17 -7.35 -34.94 -4.30
N VAL A 18 -7.54 -33.62 -4.14
CA VAL A 18 -6.55 -32.61 -4.49
C VAL A 18 -5.37 -32.69 -3.53
N LYS A 19 -4.21 -33.01 -4.07
CA LYS A 19 -2.94 -33.01 -3.32
C LYS A 19 -2.26 -31.67 -3.46
N TYR A 20 -1.68 -31.21 -2.36
CA TYR A 20 -0.80 -30.04 -2.40
C TYR A 20 0.48 -30.40 -3.16
N GLU A 21 0.69 -29.75 -4.30
CA GLU A 21 1.93 -29.82 -5.05
C GLU A 21 2.72 -28.53 -4.83
N LYS A 22 3.96 -28.65 -4.36
CA LYS A 22 4.82 -27.49 -4.16
C LYS A 22 5.40 -27.09 -5.51
N GLU A 23 4.93 -25.97 -6.06
CA GLU A 23 5.56 -25.38 -7.23
C GLU A 23 6.94 -24.81 -6.84
N THR A 24 7.98 -25.29 -7.53
CA THR A 24 9.34 -24.78 -7.37
C THR A 24 9.73 -23.96 -8.57
N ILE A 25 9.88 -22.65 -8.39
CA ILE A 25 10.44 -21.78 -9.42
C ILE A 25 11.96 -21.89 -9.37
N GLN A 26 12.55 -22.36 -10.47
CA GLN A 26 13.98 -22.42 -10.68
C GLN A 26 14.44 -21.19 -11.47
N ALA A 27 15.32 -20.42 -10.87
CA ALA A 27 15.97 -19.28 -11.50
C ALA A 27 17.39 -19.09 -10.94
N PRO A 28 18.35 -18.61 -11.76
CA PRO A 28 19.69 -18.33 -11.29
C PRO A 28 19.70 -17.11 -10.36
N HIS A 29 20.36 -17.23 -9.21
CA HIS A 29 20.57 -16.10 -8.30
C HIS A 29 21.87 -15.37 -8.66
N LEU A 30 21.76 -14.23 -9.32
CA LEU A 30 22.90 -13.44 -9.81
C LEU A 30 22.89 -12.03 -9.21
N THR A 31 24.06 -11.52 -8.83
CA THR A 31 24.22 -10.15 -8.29
C THR A 31 25.43 -9.44 -8.92
N GLY A 32 25.47 -8.12 -8.79
CA GLY A 32 26.63 -7.30 -9.23
C GLY A 32 26.91 -7.38 -10.74
N SER A 33 28.18 -7.53 -11.11
CA SER A 33 28.63 -7.54 -12.52
C SER A 33 28.11 -8.75 -13.31
N ILE A 34 27.93 -9.90 -12.64
CA ILE A 34 27.41 -11.12 -13.28
C ILE A 34 25.95 -10.91 -13.70
N LEU A 35 25.15 -10.28 -12.83
CA LEU A 35 23.77 -9.89 -13.17
C LEU A 35 23.74 -8.94 -14.37
N LYS A 36 24.61 -7.92 -14.40
CA LYS A 36 24.71 -6.99 -15.54
C LYS A 36 25.05 -7.68 -16.85
N LEU A 37 25.99 -8.62 -16.84
CA LEU A 37 26.35 -9.41 -18.02
C LEU A 37 25.16 -10.28 -18.47
N PHE A 38 24.50 -10.96 -17.54
CA PHE A 38 23.35 -11.81 -17.83
C PHE A 38 22.19 -11.02 -18.44
N VAL A 39 21.87 -9.84 -17.91
CA VAL A 39 20.84 -8.95 -18.48
C VAL A 39 21.19 -8.57 -19.91
N ARG A 40 22.45 -8.16 -20.17
CA ARG A 40 22.91 -7.85 -21.54
C ARG A 40 22.75 -9.04 -22.48
N ILE A 41 23.02 -10.26 -22.03
CA ILE A 41 22.85 -11.48 -22.84
C ILE A 41 21.36 -11.74 -23.15
N ILE A 42 20.46 -11.54 -22.18
CA ILE A 42 19.01 -11.68 -22.37
C ILE A 42 18.46 -10.63 -23.33
N GLU A 43 19.07 -9.45 -23.41
CA GLU A 43 18.66 -8.39 -24.34
C GLU A 43 19.13 -8.63 -25.79
N ILE A 44 20.03 -9.59 -26.04
CA ILE A 44 20.50 -9.91 -27.41
C ILE A 44 19.37 -10.59 -28.20
N PRO A 45 19.04 -10.12 -29.42
CA PRO A 45 18.07 -10.78 -30.29
C PRO A 45 18.40 -12.26 -30.50
N ILE A 46 17.38 -13.11 -30.57
CA ILE A 46 17.47 -14.57 -30.74
C ILE A 46 18.02 -15.30 -29.49
N ILE A 47 19.23 -14.98 -29.01
CA ILE A 47 19.85 -15.64 -27.84
C ILE A 47 19.00 -15.44 -26.59
N GLY A 48 18.57 -14.21 -26.32
CA GLY A 48 17.72 -13.90 -25.18
C GLY A 48 16.37 -14.64 -25.21
N SER A 49 15.74 -14.69 -26.38
CA SER A 49 14.48 -15.43 -26.58
C SER A 49 14.65 -16.92 -26.30
N LEU A 50 15.78 -17.52 -26.71
CA LEU A 50 16.08 -18.92 -26.44
C LEU A 50 16.26 -19.20 -24.94
N ILE A 51 17.00 -18.34 -24.24
CA ILE A 51 17.22 -18.45 -22.78
C ILE A 51 15.88 -18.32 -22.03
N ILE A 52 15.06 -17.33 -22.37
CA ILE A 52 13.75 -17.14 -21.74
C ILE A 52 12.81 -18.31 -22.05
N SER A 53 12.81 -18.82 -23.28
CA SER A 53 12.03 -20.00 -23.66
C SER A 53 12.42 -21.23 -22.85
N PHE A 54 13.72 -21.46 -22.65
CA PHE A 54 14.24 -22.52 -21.79
C PHE A 54 13.77 -22.34 -20.33
N MET A 55 13.93 -21.15 -19.75
CA MET A 55 13.48 -20.88 -18.37
C MET A 55 11.96 -21.04 -18.19
N LYS A 56 11.16 -20.64 -19.17
CA LYS A 56 9.70 -20.87 -19.15
C LYS A 56 9.35 -22.35 -19.18
N LYS A 57 10.13 -23.16 -19.90
CA LYS A 57 9.91 -24.60 -19.99
C LYS A 57 10.28 -25.32 -18.69
N GLU A 58 11.42 -24.99 -18.09
CA GLU A 58 11.85 -25.56 -16.79
C GLU A 58 10.85 -25.24 -15.66
N ASN A 59 10.20 -24.08 -15.72
CA ASN A 59 9.22 -23.62 -14.73
C ASN A 59 7.77 -23.99 -15.06
N ASN A 60 7.53 -25.02 -15.90
CA ASN A 60 6.20 -25.52 -16.26
C ASN A 60 5.25 -24.49 -16.94
N MET A 61 5.71 -23.27 -17.26
CA MET A 61 4.86 -22.22 -17.86
C MET A 61 4.42 -22.59 -19.27
N VAL A 62 5.30 -23.22 -20.05
CA VAL A 62 4.97 -23.67 -21.42
C VAL A 62 3.94 -24.80 -21.38
N GLU A 63 4.08 -25.74 -20.46
CA GLU A 63 3.15 -26.86 -20.34
C GLU A 63 1.78 -26.39 -19.84
N MET A 64 1.73 -25.49 -18.85
CA MET A 64 0.47 -24.90 -18.38
C MET A 64 -0.21 -23.98 -19.40
N LEU A 65 0.51 -23.04 -20.02
CA LEU A 65 -0.11 -22.00 -20.86
C LEU A 65 -0.30 -22.39 -22.33
N GLN A 66 0.48 -23.34 -22.85
CA GLN A 66 0.46 -23.71 -24.28
C GLN A 66 0.03 -25.16 -24.54
N ASN A 67 0.33 -26.09 -23.62
CA ASN A 67 0.08 -27.52 -23.83
C ASN A 67 -1.08 -28.08 -22.98
N THR A 68 -1.75 -27.24 -22.21
CA THR A 68 -2.89 -27.61 -21.36
C THR A 68 -4.15 -26.91 -21.84
N GLU A 69 -5.21 -27.68 -22.05
CA GLU A 69 -6.54 -27.17 -22.39
C GLU A 69 -7.30 -26.87 -21.10
N ILE A 70 -7.59 -25.59 -20.88
CA ILE A 70 -8.34 -25.07 -19.74
C ILE A 70 -9.79 -24.86 -20.20
N PRO A 71 -10.76 -25.59 -19.64
CA PRO A 71 -12.16 -25.55 -20.09
C PRO A 71 -12.90 -24.28 -19.65
N GLU A 72 -12.38 -23.53 -18.69
CA GLU A 72 -12.96 -22.29 -18.20
C GLU A 72 -12.81 -21.12 -19.20
N LYS A 73 -13.83 -20.24 -19.20
CA LYS A 73 -13.74 -18.97 -19.92
C LYS A 73 -12.83 -18.00 -19.16
N PRO A 74 -12.08 -17.12 -19.85
CA PRO A 74 -11.21 -16.17 -19.20
C PRO A 74 -12.00 -15.15 -18.37
N MET A 75 -11.57 -14.94 -17.13
CA MET A 75 -12.04 -13.87 -16.24
C MET A 75 -10.97 -12.78 -16.20
N PHE A 76 -11.20 -11.65 -16.89
CA PHE A 76 -10.20 -10.58 -17.01
C PHE A 76 -10.16 -9.62 -15.82
N LYS A 77 -11.27 -9.52 -15.10
CA LYS A 77 -11.41 -8.74 -13.87
C LYS A 77 -12.16 -9.60 -12.85
N PRO A 78 -11.93 -9.41 -11.55
CA PRO A 78 -12.74 -10.08 -10.54
C PRO A 78 -14.23 -9.76 -10.73
N GLU A 79 -15.04 -10.80 -10.93
CA GLU A 79 -16.49 -10.70 -11.02
C GLU A 79 -17.09 -11.29 -9.75
N PHE A 80 -17.71 -10.44 -8.93
CA PHE A 80 -18.26 -10.85 -7.64
C PHE A 80 -19.78 -11.03 -7.76
N PRO A 81 -20.33 -12.20 -7.41
CA PRO A 81 -21.78 -12.38 -7.31
C PRO A 81 -22.33 -11.52 -6.16
N PRO A 82 -23.65 -11.24 -6.13
CA PRO A 82 -24.29 -10.55 -5.01
C PRO A 82 -23.92 -11.21 -3.68
N GLN A 83 -23.41 -10.40 -2.74
CA GLN A 83 -23.01 -10.85 -1.41
C GLN A 83 -24.16 -10.63 -0.42
N GLU A 84 -24.26 -11.50 0.58
CA GLU A 84 -25.16 -11.27 1.72
C GLU A 84 -24.68 -10.07 2.53
N ALA A 85 -25.63 -9.33 3.11
CA ALA A 85 -25.31 -8.17 3.92
C ALA A 85 -24.54 -8.59 5.19
N GLU A 86 -23.39 -7.97 5.43
CA GLU A 86 -22.58 -8.24 6.61
C GLU A 86 -23.33 -7.83 7.89
N PRO A 87 -23.35 -8.68 8.94
CA PRO A 87 -24.04 -8.36 10.18
C PRO A 87 -23.27 -7.32 11.01
N SER A 88 -23.99 -6.49 11.76
CA SER A 88 -23.42 -5.54 12.73
C SER A 88 -22.45 -4.49 12.15
N VAL A 89 -22.72 -4.04 10.93
CA VAL A 89 -21.97 -2.97 10.26
C VAL A 89 -22.77 -1.68 10.18
N VAL A 90 -22.07 -0.55 10.12
CA VAL A 90 -22.67 0.75 9.81
C VAL A 90 -22.46 1.00 8.31
N ILE A 91 -23.57 1.06 7.56
CA ILE A 91 -23.52 1.37 6.12
C ILE A 91 -23.23 2.86 5.98
N VAL A 92 -22.20 3.18 5.21
CA VAL A 92 -21.77 4.55 4.91
C VAL A 92 -21.97 4.80 3.43
N ASP A 93 -22.45 5.99 3.09
CA ASP A 93 -22.62 6.43 1.71
C ASP A 93 -21.28 6.44 0.95
N GLU A 94 -21.25 5.76 -0.20
CA GLU A 94 -20.05 5.62 -1.03
C GLU A 94 -19.71 6.93 -1.74
N GLU A 95 -20.74 7.68 -2.17
CA GLU A 95 -20.60 8.97 -2.86
C GLU A 95 -20.50 10.16 -1.88
N GLY A 96 -20.65 9.89 -0.58
CA GLY A 96 -20.60 10.88 0.48
C GLY A 96 -19.23 11.56 0.64
N LYS A 97 -19.22 12.76 1.24
CA LYS A 97 -17.97 13.51 1.46
C LYS A 97 -17.04 12.74 2.40
N PRO A 98 -15.71 12.74 2.16
CA PRO A 98 -14.76 12.06 3.04
C PRO A 98 -14.85 12.49 4.51
N THR A 99 -15.17 13.76 4.78
CA THR A 99 -15.35 14.27 6.15
C THR A 99 -16.45 13.56 6.91
N ASP A 100 -17.57 13.29 6.25
CA ASP A 100 -18.78 12.73 6.85
C ASP A 100 -18.58 11.23 7.10
N ARG A 101 -17.85 10.57 6.19
CA ARG A 101 -17.40 9.18 6.33
C ARG A 101 -16.45 9.02 7.52
N VAL A 102 -15.53 9.97 7.71
CA VAL A 102 -14.64 9.98 8.87
C VAL A 102 -15.41 10.18 10.16
N GLU A 103 -16.37 11.09 10.20
CA GLU A 103 -17.20 11.29 11.40
C GLU A 103 -17.99 10.02 11.75
N SER A 104 -18.54 9.34 10.75
CA SER A 104 -19.21 8.04 10.92
C SER A 104 -18.25 6.98 11.46
N ALA A 105 -17.03 6.91 10.91
CA ALA A 105 -16.00 6.00 11.39
C ALA A 105 -15.62 6.27 12.85
N LEU A 106 -15.57 7.54 13.29
CA LEU A 106 -15.27 7.87 14.69
C LEU A 106 -16.32 7.35 15.67
N LYS A 107 -17.59 7.26 15.27
CA LYS A 107 -18.68 6.70 16.09
C LYS A 107 -18.54 5.18 16.25
N CYS A 108 -17.89 4.51 15.31
CA CYS A 108 -17.60 3.07 15.36
C CYS A 108 -16.37 2.73 16.22
N LEU A 109 -15.56 3.71 16.62
CA LEU A 109 -14.37 3.48 17.43
C LEU A 109 -14.72 3.39 18.92
N PRO A 110 -13.97 2.59 19.71
CA PRO A 110 -14.13 2.57 21.16
C PRO A 110 -13.82 3.94 21.76
N HIS A 111 -14.37 4.24 22.93
CA HIS A 111 -14.14 5.51 23.64
C HIS A 111 -12.66 5.88 23.69
N TYR A 112 -12.35 7.16 23.47
CA TYR A 112 -10.98 7.66 23.56
C TYR A 112 -10.70 8.11 24.99
N ASP A 113 -9.73 7.47 25.63
CA ASP A 113 -9.26 7.87 26.96
C ASP A 113 -7.92 8.61 26.86
N PRO A 114 -7.87 9.93 27.11
CA PRO A 114 -6.62 10.69 27.16
C PRO A 114 -5.69 10.24 28.29
N ALA A 115 -6.22 9.71 29.40
CA ALA A 115 -5.38 9.29 30.54
C ALA A 115 -4.43 8.17 30.10
N SER A 116 -4.89 7.21 29.29
CA SER A 116 -4.04 6.17 28.68
C SER A 116 -2.83 6.69 27.88
N CYS A 117 -2.83 7.97 27.49
CA CYS A 117 -1.78 8.59 26.68
C CYS A 117 -0.86 9.53 27.46
N TRP A 118 -1.34 10.06 28.59
CA TRP A 118 -0.70 11.14 29.33
C TRP A 118 -0.58 10.86 30.83
N SER A 119 -1.00 9.68 31.32
CA SER A 119 -0.82 9.25 32.71
C SER A 119 0.65 9.00 33.01
N GLY A 120 1.19 9.74 33.98
CA GLY A 120 2.57 9.63 34.48
C GLY A 120 2.84 8.40 35.35
N ASP A 121 2.12 7.29 35.14
CA ASP A 121 2.38 6.05 35.87
C ASP A 121 3.71 5.43 35.44
N THR A 122 4.41 4.85 36.42
CA THR A 122 5.76 4.32 36.32
C THR A 122 5.83 3.16 35.32
N LEU A 123 6.41 3.46 34.15
CA LEU A 123 6.60 2.63 32.94
C LEU A 123 5.32 2.29 32.14
N PRO A 124 4.85 3.21 31.27
CA PRO A 124 3.95 2.81 30.20
C PRO A 124 4.66 1.81 29.26
N SER A 125 4.00 0.70 28.93
CA SER A 125 4.45 -0.19 27.85
C SER A 125 4.62 0.59 26.55
N PHE A 126 5.65 0.26 25.77
CA PHE A 126 5.85 0.89 24.46
C PHE A 126 4.61 0.70 23.58
N ARG A 127 4.17 1.80 22.97
CA ARG A 127 3.11 1.81 21.95
C ARG A 127 3.36 2.93 20.95
N TYR A 128 2.90 2.73 19.73
CA TYR A 128 2.89 3.78 18.71
C TYR A 128 1.75 4.77 18.95
N TRP A 129 2.00 6.02 18.57
CA TRP A 129 1.00 7.09 18.57
C TRP A 129 -0.12 6.81 17.55
N LYS A 130 -1.36 7.04 17.96
CA LYS A 130 -2.54 6.92 17.11
C LYS A 130 -2.93 8.30 16.54
N ILE A 131 -3.69 8.30 15.45
CA ILE A 131 -4.25 9.54 14.87
C ILE A 131 -5.07 10.34 15.90
N ARG A 132 -5.83 9.64 16.77
CA ARG A 132 -6.60 10.29 17.85
C ARG A 132 -5.72 11.01 18.87
N ASP A 133 -4.49 10.53 19.10
CA ASP A 133 -3.56 11.15 20.04
C ASP A 133 -3.07 12.50 19.51
N PHE A 134 -2.67 12.54 18.23
CA PHE A 134 -2.32 13.79 17.56
C PHE A 134 -3.50 14.75 17.50
N ALA A 135 -4.68 14.25 17.11
CA ALA A 135 -5.87 15.08 16.99
C ALA A 135 -6.33 15.65 18.34
N TYR A 136 -6.15 14.90 19.44
CA TYR A 136 -6.37 15.40 20.80
C TYR A 136 -5.33 16.44 21.17
N ALA A 137 -4.05 16.19 20.91
CA ALA A 137 -2.95 17.09 21.26
C ALA A 137 -3.05 18.45 20.53
N TYR A 138 -3.48 18.45 19.26
CA TYR A 138 -3.73 19.68 18.49
C TYR A 138 -4.91 20.48 19.04
N ARG A 139 -6.05 19.82 19.33
CA ARG A 139 -7.24 20.49 19.88
C ARG A 139 -7.00 21.03 21.29
N SER A 140 -6.25 20.29 22.10
CA SER A 140 -5.88 20.67 23.47
C SER A 140 -4.72 21.68 23.52
N LYS A 141 -4.22 22.13 22.36
CA LYS A 141 -3.12 23.09 22.22
C LYS A 141 -1.81 22.64 22.90
N LEU A 142 -1.64 21.33 23.10
CA LEU A 142 -0.41 20.73 23.65
C LEU A 142 0.73 20.81 22.63
N VAL A 143 0.41 20.65 21.35
CA VAL A 143 1.35 20.74 20.23
C VAL A 143 0.62 21.27 19.00
N THR A 144 1.35 21.75 17.99
CA THR A 144 0.79 22.21 16.72
C THR A 144 1.27 21.34 15.56
N PRO A 145 0.48 21.22 14.47
CA PRO A 145 0.92 20.52 13.26
C PRO A 145 2.26 21.04 12.73
N SER A 146 2.50 22.36 12.76
CA SER A 146 3.78 22.96 12.37
C SER A 146 4.95 22.46 13.22
N LYS A 147 4.75 22.27 14.53
CA LYS A 147 5.82 21.79 15.42
C LYS A 147 6.18 20.33 15.14
N ILE A 148 5.17 19.49 14.87
CA ILE A 148 5.38 18.10 14.48
C ILE A 148 6.09 18.01 13.11
N ALA A 149 5.67 18.83 12.15
CA ALA A 149 6.30 18.89 10.84
C ALA A 149 7.78 19.30 10.92
N GLU A 150 8.10 20.34 11.70
CA GLU A 150 9.48 20.76 11.96
C GLU A 150 10.33 19.61 12.55
N GLN A 151 9.79 18.87 13.53
CA GLN A 151 10.47 17.72 14.12
C GLN A 151 10.73 16.61 13.10
N ILE A 152 9.76 16.32 12.24
CA ILE A 152 9.91 15.29 11.21
C ILE A 152 10.93 15.72 10.15
N ILE A 153 10.86 16.96 9.67
CA ILE A 153 11.84 17.52 8.72
C ILE A 153 13.25 17.41 9.31
N THR A 154 13.41 17.87 10.56
CA THR A 154 14.70 17.80 11.27
C THR A 154 15.22 16.36 11.35
N LEU A 155 14.34 15.40 11.64
CA LEU A 155 14.71 13.98 11.74
C LEU A 155 15.07 13.39 10.37
N VAL A 156 14.30 13.69 9.33
CA VAL A 156 14.56 13.23 7.95
C VAL A 156 15.86 13.81 7.41
N GLU A 157 16.16 15.07 7.71
CA GLU A 157 17.40 15.74 7.34
C GLU A 157 18.59 15.23 8.15
N GLY A 158 18.44 15.13 9.47
CA GLY A 158 19.49 14.68 10.39
C GLY A 158 19.90 13.23 10.15
N CYS A 159 18.94 12.33 9.94
CA CYS A 159 19.19 10.93 9.61
C CYS A 159 19.42 10.69 8.12
N LYS A 160 19.30 11.73 7.27
CA LYS A 160 19.42 11.65 5.81
C LYS A 160 18.50 10.60 5.18
N TYR A 161 17.30 10.43 5.72
CA TYR A 161 16.31 9.45 5.24
C TYR A 161 15.74 9.75 3.85
N HIS A 162 16.15 10.85 3.22
CA HIS A 162 15.83 11.18 1.84
C HIS A 162 17.02 10.96 0.88
N LYS A 163 18.13 10.38 1.37
CA LYS A 163 19.37 10.20 0.61
C LYS A 163 19.85 8.76 0.64
N ALA A 164 20.61 8.39 -0.39
CA ALA A 164 21.34 7.13 -0.45
C ALA A 164 22.32 7.00 0.73
N PRO A 165 22.65 5.77 1.19
CA PRO A 165 22.30 4.47 0.60
C PRO A 165 20.98 3.86 1.09
N THR A 166 20.38 4.38 2.16
CA THR A 166 19.19 3.78 2.81
C THR A 166 18.07 4.82 3.00
N PRO A 167 17.50 5.36 1.91
CA PRO A 167 16.41 6.32 2.02
C PRO A 167 15.11 5.63 2.47
N LEU A 168 14.38 6.29 3.38
CA LEU A 168 12.96 5.99 3.63
C LEU A 168 12.06 6.72 2.61
N LEU A 169 12.48 7.91 2.17
CA LEU A 169 11.76 8.76 1.22
C LEU A 169 12.62 8.95 -0.02
N ILE A 170 12.09 8.67 -1.21
CA ILE A 170 12.82 8.94 -2.47
C ILE A 170 12.53 10.33 -3.04
N SER A 171 11.46 10.97 -2.57
CA SER A 171 11.10 12.35 -2.85
C SER A 171 10.69 13.01 -1.53
N PHE A 172 11.23 14.20 -1.24
CA PHE A 172 11.01 14.92 0.00
C PHE A 172 11.16 16.42 -0.25
N ASP A 173 10.09 17.17 0.03
CA ASP A 173 10.04 18.63 -0.05
C ASP A 173 9.69 19.20 1.32
N ALA A 174 10.69 19.74 2.02
CA ALA A 174 10.53 20.32 3.34
C ALA A 174 9.69 21.61 3.32
N GLU A 175 9.73 22.38 2.23
CA GLU A 175 8.99 23.63 2.09
C GLU A 175 7.50 23.34 1.93
N ASP A 176 7.15 22.38 1.08
CA ASP A 176 5.76 21.97 0.90
C ASP A 176 5.15 21.38 2.19
N ILE A 177 5.89 20.51 2.89
CA ILE A 177 5.47 19.98 4.20
C ILE A 177 5.24 21.12 5.20
N SER A 178 6.15 22.09 5.25
CA SER A 178 6.04 23.25 6.14
C SER A 178 4.84 24.13 5.81
N LYS A 179 4.59 24.37 4.52
CA LYS A 179 3.44 25.14 4.01
C LYS A 179 2.11 24.47 4.39
N GLN A 180 1.99 23.16 4.16
CA GLN A 180 0.80 22.38 4.52
C GLN A 180 0.56 22.37 6.03
N ALA A 181 1.62 22.18 6.82
CA ALA A 181 1.55 22.18 8.27
C ALA A 181 1.17 23.55 8.83
N THR A 182 1.64 24.65 8.23
CA THR A 182 1.27 26.02 8.61
C THR A 182 -0.21 26.30 8.34
N ALA A 183 -0.70 25.96 7.15
CA ALA A 183 -2.12 26.09 6.83
C ALA A 183 -3.00 25.26 7.77
N SER A 184 -2.53 24.08 8.16
CA SER A 184 -3.17 23.22 9.15
C SER A 184 -3.21 23.83 10.56
N THR A 185 -2.08 24.35 11.04
CA THR A 185 -1.98 25.04 12.33
C THR A 185 -2.93 26.24 12.40
N GLN A 186 -3.05 27.00 11.31
CA GLN A 186 -3.95 28.15 11.24
C GLN A 186 -5.41 27.75 11.45
N ARG A 187 -5.88 26.67 10.79
CA ARG A 187 -7.23 26.15 10.98
C ARG A 187 -7.53 25.72 12.42
N PHE A 188 -6.56 25.15 13.12
CA PHE A 188 -6.71 24.82 14.54
C PHE A 188 -6.75 26.05 15.44
N LYS A 189 -5.99 27.10 15.12
CA LYS A 189 -6.06 28.39 15.85
C LYS A 189 -7.42 29.06 15.68
N GLU A 190 -7.99 28.98 14.49
CA GLU A 190 -9.31 29.51 14.14
C GLU A 190 -10.48 28.66 14.70
N GLY A 191 -10.20 27.49 15.29
CA GLY A 191 -11.21 26.60 15.85
C GLY A 191 -11.99 25.77 14.82
N ASN A 192 -11.59 25.81 13.54
CA ASN A 192 -12.28 25.16 12.42
C ASN A 192 -11.40 24.07 11.76
N PRO A 193 -11.06 22.97 12.45
CA PRO A 193 -10.35 21.85 11.84
C PRO A 193 -11.24 21.12 10.82
N LEU A 194 -10.68 20.75 9.66
CA LEU A 194 -11.41 20.05 8.59
C LEU A 194 -11.88 18.62 8.96
N SER A 195 -11.10 17.87 9.75
CA SER A 195 -11.36 16.48 10.12
C SER A 195 -10.44 16.03 11.27
N ILE A 196 -10.53 14.76 11.69
CA ILE A 196 -9.51 14.14 12.57
C ILE A 196 -8.18 13.87 11.84
N PHE A 197 -8.25 13.68 10.52
CA PHE A 197 -7.08 13.52 9.67
C PHE A 197 -6.50 14.89 9.36
N ILE A 198 -5.79 15.44 10.32
CA ILE A 198 -5.02 16.65 10.10
C ILE A 198 -3.58 16.35 10.49
N VAL A 199 -2.75 16.20 9.45
CA VAL A 199 -1.31 15.96 9.51
C VAL A 199 -0.87 14.75 10.35
N PRO A 200 -1.33 13.52 10.08
CA PRO A 200 -0.37 12.43 9.93
C PRO A 200 0.32 12.63 8.58
N LEU A 201 1.65 12.67 8.53
CA LEU A 201 2.38 12.62 7.27
C LEU A 201 2.00 11.31 6.57
N ILE A 202 1.13 11.40 5.57
CA ILE A 202 0.80 10.25 4.73
C ILE A 202 1.91 10.16 3.69
N CYS A 203 2.78 9.17 3.84
CA CYS A 203 3.74 8.84 2.80
C CYS A 203 2.97 8.13 1.68
N LEU A 204 2.93 8.76 0.51
CA LEU A 204 2.38 8.13 -0.68
C LEU A 204 3.43 7.20 -1.29
N SER A 205 3.04 5.97 -1.60
CA SER A 205 3.87 5.08 -2.40
C SER A 205 4.08 5.70 -3.78
N PHE A 206 5.32 5.69 -4.29
CA PHE A 206 5.71 6.38 -5.52
C PHE A 206 4.83 6.03 -6.73
N CYS A 207 4.36 4.78 -6.83
CA CYS A 207 3.46 4.35 -7.90
C CYS A 207 2.09 5.05 -7.91
N LEU A 208 1.67 5.68 -6.80
CA LEU A 208 0.43 6.46 -6.71
C LEU A 208 0.62 7.91 -7.19
N SER A 209 1.85 8.41 -7.21
CA SER A 209 2.14 9.80 -7.60
C SER A 209 1.91 10.05 -9.09
N ASP A 210 2.17 9.06 -9.95
CA ASP A 210 1.91 9.14 -11.39
C ASP A 210 0.41 9.11 -11.74
N ILE A 211 -0.45 8.68 -10.81
CA ILE A 211 -1.91 8.62 -11.00
C ILE A 211 -2.58 9.97 -10.69
N ASN A 212 -1.99 10.79 -9.81
CA ASN A 212 -2.61 12.03 -9.32
C ASN A 212 -2.22 13.31 -10.09
N LEU A 213 -1.24 13.25 -10.99
CA LEU A 213 -0.90 14.38 -11.89
C LEU A 213 -1.98 14.66 -12.95
N VAL A 214 -3.01 13.81 -13.07
CA VAL A 214 -4.08 13.97 -14.07
C VAL A 214 -5.38 14.59 -13.50
N LYS A 215 -5.47 14.92 -12.19
CA LYS A 215 -6.78 15.32 -11.61
C LYS A 215 -6.86 16.44 -10.58
N LEU A 216 -5.81 17.25 -10.42
CA LEU A 216 -5.85 18.44 -9.55
C LEU A 216 -5.54 19.77 -10.26
N GLU A 217 -5.72 19.83 -11.58
CA GLU A 217 -5.93 21.09 -12.29
C GLU A 217 -7.42 21.20 -12.68
N HIS A 218 -8.04 22.32 -12.26
CA HIS A 218 -9.42 22.75 -12.49
C HIS A 218 -10.52 22.26 -11.54
N SER A 219 -10.79 23.08 -10.51
CA SER A 219 -12.03 23.85 -10.46
C SER A 219 -11.79 25.10 -9.63
N GLY A 220 -12.18 26.25 -10.17
CA GLY A 220 -12.14 27.55 -9.50
C GLY A 220 -13.21 27.70 -8.42
#